data_AF-A0A8S2YSL8-F1
#
_entry.id   AF-A0A8S2YSL8-F1
#
_cell.length_a   1.000
_cell.length_b   1.000
_cell.length_c   1.000
_cell.angle_alpha   90.00
_cell.angle_beta   90.00
_cell.angle_gamma   90.00
#
_symmetry.space_group_name_H-M   'P 1'
#
loop_
_entity.id
_entity.type
_entity.pdbx_description
1 polymer ?
#
loop_
_entity_poly.entity_id
_entity_poly.type
_entity_poly.pdbx_seq_one_letter_code
_entity_poly.pdbx_strand_id
1 'polypeptide(L)'
;IHYFFSYLDQPIPYNVTAIERKSRKTVKLKWHHTNNETEPIFYVIEAQWSLSKKHPFTQEVSKWGFIKEEVSHNKAIIRNIHRGRWYSFRVAAVTRYGRSPFSQP
;
A
#
# COMPACT_ATOMS: atom_id res chain seq x y z
N ILE A 1 2.11 33.16 -13.27
CA ILE A 1 1.77 31.90 -13.98
C ILE A 1 1.39 30.89 -12.89
N HIS A 2 0.10 30.64 -12.67
CA HIS A 2 -0.35 29.62 -11.71
C HIS A 2 -0.43 28.28 -12.45
N TYR A 3 0.52 27.39 -12.18
CA TYR A 3 0.45 26.02 -12.64
C TYR A 3 -0.64 25.30 -11.83
N PHE A 4 -1.76 24.99 -12.47
CA PHE A 4 -2.75 24.08 -11.91
C PHE A 4 -2.17 22.67 -12.01
N PHE A 5 -1.41 22.23 -11.01
CA PHE A 5 -1.01 20.83 -10.90
C PHE A 5 -2.25 20.01 -10.62
N SER A 6 -2.68 19.28 -11.65
CA SER A 6 -3.87 18.45 -11.56
C SER A 6 -3.54 17.18 -10.78
N TYR A 7 -4.56 16.48 -10.31
CA TYR A 7 -4.42 15.15 -9.70
C TYR A 7 -3.61 14.15 -10.56
N LEU A 8 -3.52 14.40 -11.88
CA LEU A 8 -2.77 13.58 -12.83
C LEU A 8 -1.24 13.63 -12.64
N ASP A 9 -0.74 14.60 -11.87
CA ASP A 9 0.70 14.76 -11.62
C ASP A 9 1.19 14.03 -10.36
N GLN A 10 0.31 13.30 -9.68
CA GLN A 10 0.70 12.55 -8.48
C GLN A 10 1.30 11.18 -8.85
N PRO A 11 2.43 10.79 -8.24
CA PRO A 11 3.04 9.48 -8.46
C PRO A 11 2.09 8.38 -7.98
N ILE A 12 1.76 7.43 -8.85
CA ILE A 12 0.84 6.33 -8.53
C ILE A 12 1.66 5.08 -8.22
N PRO A 13 1.54 4.51 -7.01
CA PRO A 13 2.24 3.27 -6.69
C PRO A 13 1.71 2.08 -7.52
N TYR A 14 2.62 1.20 -7.93
CA TYR A 14 2.31 -0.04 -8.66
C TYR A 14 3.31 -1.15 -8.30
N ASN A 15 3.02 -2.39 -8.74
CA ASN A 15 3.82 -3.59 -8.42
C ASN A 15 4.06 -3.75 -6.91
N VAL A 16 2.99 -3.62 -6.11
CA VAL A 16 3.07 -3.85 -4.67
C VAL A 16 3.33 -5.34 -4.42
N THR A 17 4.49 -5.64 -3.86
CA THR A 17 4.91 -7.00 -3.53
C THR A 17 5.05 -7.17 -2.03
N ALA A 18 4.64 -8.33 -1.52
CA ALA A 18 4.62 -8.67 -0.11
C ALA A 18 5.45 -9.94 0.14
N ILE A 19 6.53 -9.83 0.91
CA ILE A 19 7.41 -10.95 1.25
C ILE A 19 7.38 -11.19 2.76
N GLU A 20 6.90 -12.37 3.16
CA GLU A 20 6.95 -12.80 4.56
C GLU A 20 8.41 -12.90 5.04
N ARG A 21 8.70 -12.35 6.23
CA ARG A 21 10.04 -12.41 6.83
C ARG A 21 10.14 -13.58 7.81
N LYS A 22 11.38 -13.96 8.16
CA LYS A 22 11.71 -15.10 9.06
C LYS A 22 10.85 -15.19 10.35
N SER A 23 10.41 -14.05 10.92
CA SER A 23 9.59 -14.02 12.13
C SER A 23 8.12 -14.44 11.94
N ARG A 24 7.64 -14.69 10.71
CA ARG A 24 6.24 -15.02 10.34
C ARG A 24 5.13 -14.13 10.93
N LYS A 25 5.51 -12.97 11.48
CA LYS A 25 4.62 -11.93 12.05
C LYS A 25 4.85 -10.58 11.37
N THR A 26 5.76 -10.55 10.41
CA THR A 26 6.13 -9.34 9.68
C THR A 26 6.27 -9.63 8.20
N VAL A 27 5.84 -8.67 7.40
CA VAL A 27 5.94 -8.69 5.94
C VAL A 27 6.76 -7.48 5.50
N LYS A 28 7.64 -7.69 4.52
CA LYS A 28 8.30 -6.60 3.81
C LYS A 28 7.48 -6.28 2.57
N LEU A 29 6.93 -5.08 2.52
CA LEU A 29 6.34 -4.52 1.32
C LEU A 29 7.41 -3.82 0.48
N LYS A 30 7.28 -3.91 -0.83
CA LYS A 30 8.00 -3.08 -1.80
C LYS A 30 7.05 -2.68 -2.92
N TRP A 31 7.28 -1.53 -3.53
CA TRP A 31 6.51 -1.05 -4.68
C TRP A 31 7.40 -0.20 -5.59
N HIS A 32 6.84 0.17 -6.74
CA HIS A 32 7.34 1.23 -7.61
C HIS A 32 6.28 2.34 -7.66
N HIS A 33 6.61 3.49 -8.24
CA HIS A 33 5.63 4.51 -8.55
C HIS A 33 5.93 5.11 -9.93
N THR A 34 4.91 5.65 -10.59
CA THR A 34 5.05 6.25 -11.92
C THR A 34 6.01 7.44 -11.89
N ASN A 35 6.83 7.61 -12.93
CA ASN A 35 7.71 8.78 -13.00
C ASN A 35 6.86 10.04 -13.23
N ASN A 36 6.85 10.92 -12.23
CA ASN A 36 6.13 12.18 -12.23
C ASN A 36 7.06 13.30 -11.75
N GLU A 37 6.75 14.56 -12.04
CA GLU A 37 7.55 15.71 -11.59
C GLU A 37 7.51 15.93 -10.07
N THR A 38 6.59 15.28 -9.36
CA THR A 38 6.41 15.43 -7.92
C THR A 38 6.79 14.15 -7.19
N GLU A 39 7.79 14.27 -6.32
CA GLU A 39 8.18 13.18 -5.43
C GLU A 39 7.17 13.00 -4.28
N PRO A 40 6.90 11.75 -3.86
CA PRO A 40 6.14 11.46 -2.64
C PRO A 40 6.81 12.03 -1.40
N ILE A 41 6.04 12.72 -0.55
CA ILE A 41 6.44 13.11 0.80
C ILE A 41 6.37 11.90 1.74
N PHE A 42 5.34 11.06 1.56
CA PHE A 42 5.19 9.77 2.21
C PHE A 42 4.19 8.90 1.45
N TYR A 43 4.02 7.66 1.89
CA TYR A 43 3.05 6.71 1.37
C TYR A 43 2.08 6.28 2.46
N VAL A 44 0.80 6.16 2.10
CA VAL A 44 -0.22 5.53 2.93
C VAL A 44 -0.38 4.08 2.51
N ILE A 45 -0.28 3.17 3.46
CA ILE A 45 -0.45 1.74 3.25
C ILE A 45 -1.73 1.29 3.95
N GLU A 46 -2.57 0.61 3.18
CA GLU A 46 -3.75 -0.07 3.71
C GLU A 46 -3.67 -1.57 3.46
N ALA A 47 -4.39 -2.32 4.29
CA ALA A 47 -4.60 -3.74 4.10
C ALA A 47 -6.06 -4.12 4.28
N GLN A 48 -6.45 -5.18 3.59
CA GLN A 48 -7.63 -5.98 3.91
C GLN A 48 -7.18 -7.42 4.13
N TRP A 49 -7.96 -8.19 4.88
CA TRP A 49 -7.65 -9.58 5.17
C TRP A 49 -8.88 -10.48 5.17
N SER A 50 -8.65 -11.78 4.97
CA SER A 50 -9.71 -12.78 5.03
C SER A 50 -10.30 -12.91 6.44
N LEU A 51 -11.63 -12.91 6.55
CA LEU A 51 -12.34 -13.13 7.82
C LEU A 51 -12.33 -14.61 8.23
N SER A 52 -12.38 -15.51 7.25
CA SER A 52 -12.28 -16.95 7.44
C SER A 52 -10.86 -17.48 7.20
N LYS A 53 -10.51 -18.57 7.91
CA LYS A 53 -9.29 -19.37 7.69
C LYS A 53 -9.49 -20.47 6.64
N LYS A 54 -10.74 -20.76 6.25
CA LYS A 54 -11.09 -21.86 5.34
C LYS A 54 -11.28 -21.33 3.92
N HIS A 55 -10.39 -21.78 3.04
CA HIS A 55 -10.41 -21.74 1.57
C HIS A 55 -10.46 -20.36 0.86
N PRO A 56 -9.72 -20.18 -0.25
CA PRO A 56 -9.53 -18.88 -0.92
C PRO A 56 -10.69 -18.41 -1.82
N PHE A 57 -11.73 -19.23 -2.04
CA PHE A 57 -12.78 -18.93 -3.03
C PHE A 57 -14.06 -18.29 -2.46
N THR A 58 -14.21 -18.20 -1.13
CA THR A 58 -15.39 -17.61 -0.47
C THR A 58 -15.03 -16.44 0.44
N GLN A 59 -13.98 -15.68 0.10
CA GLN A 59 -13.37 -14.68 0.96
C GLN A 59 -14.29 -13.48 1.21
N GLU A 60 -15.13 -13.57 2.24
CA GLU A 60 -15.47 -12.36 2.99
C GLU A 60 -14.16 -11.79 3.55
N VAL A 61 -13.84 -10.59 3.10
CA VAL A 61 -12.68 -9.82 3.54
C VAL A 61 -13.14 -8.67 4.42
N SER A 62 -12.26 -8.23 5.31
CA SER A 62 -12.45 -6.96 5.98
C SER A 62 -12.54 -5.81 4.97
N LYS A 63 -13.09 -4.67 5.39
CA LYS A 63 -12.83 -3.41 4.66
C LYS A 63 -11.34 -3.12 4.67
N TRP A 64 -10.88 -2.35 3.68
CA TRP A 64 -9.55 -1.76 3.69
C TRP A 64 -9.40 -0.88 4.95
N GLY A 65 -8.31 -1.08 5.67
CA GLY A 65 -7.98 -0.33 6.86
C GLY A 65 -6.57 0.23 6.80
N PHE A 66 -6.37 1.40 7.39
CA PHE A 66 -5.07 2.02 7.58
C PHE A 66 -4.12 1.12 8.36
N ILE A 67 -2.89 0.99 7.86
CA ILE A 67 -1.83 0.21 8.51
C ILE A 67 -0.67 1.10 8.93
N LYS A 68 -0.18 1.94 8.01
CA LYS A 68 1.06 2.69 8.23
C LYS A 68 1.24 3.83 7.23
N GLU A 69 1.94 4.88 7.66
CA GLU A 69 2.61 5.86 6.81
C GLU A 69 4.12 5.56 6.68
N GLU A 70 4.68 5.69 5.48
CA GLU A 70 6.09 5.42 5.19
C GLU A 70 6.73 6.55 4.38
N VAL A 71 7.83 7.13 4.89
CA VAL A 71 8.27 8.46 4.45
C VAL A 71 9.00 8.48 3.10
N SER A 72 9.73 7.45 2.62
CA SER A 72 10.36 7.59 1.27
C SER A 72 10.89 6.34 0.56
N HIS A 73 11.05 5.17 1.20
CA HIS A 73 11.91 4.13 0.61
C HIS A 73 11.26 3.12 -0.37
N ASN A 74 10.09 3.42 -0.91
CA ASN A 74 9.27 2.50 -1.71
C ASN A 74 9.16 1.08 -1.11
N LYS A 75 9.29 0.99 0.22
CA LYS A 75 9.35 -0.25 0.98
C LYS A 75 8.93 0.01 2.41
N ALA A 76 8.20 -0.93 3.01
CA ALA A 76 7.79 -0.85 4.40
C ALA A 76 7.92 -2.20 5.09
N ILE A 77 8.07 -2.16 6.41
CA ILE A 77 7.95 -3.36 7.26
C ILE A 77 6.61 -3.26 7.98
N ILE A 78 5.70 -4.18 7.65
CA ILE A 78 4.42 -4.32 8.33
C ILE A 78 4.59 -5.34 9.44
N ARG A 79 4.19 -4.96 10.66
CA ARG A 79 4.24 -5.82 11.84
C ARG A 79 2.84 -6.32 12.18
N ASN A 80 2.74 -7.25 13.13
CA ASN A 80 1.48 -7.79 13.63
C ASN A 80 0.62 -8.46 12.55
N ILE A 81 1.26 -9.08 11.57
CA ILE A 81 0.57 -9.93 10.60
C ILE A 81 0.16 -11.23 11.29
N HIS A 82 -1.13 -11.58 11.18
CA HIS A 82 -1.70 -12.77 11.81
C HIS A 82 -1.59 -13.99 10.88
N ARG A 83 -1.07 -15.09 11.42
CA ARG A 83 -0.98 -16.36 10.69
C ARG A 83 -2.37 -16.89 10.31
N GLY A 84 -2.46 -17.50 9.13
CA GLY A 84 -3.69 -18.14 8.65
C GLY A 84 -4.72 -17.16 8.07
N ARG A 85 -4.34 -15.90 7.82
CA ARG A 85 -5.12 -14.94 7.06
C ARG A 85 -4.41 -14.60 5.76
N TRP A 86 -5.19 -14.47 4.70
CA TRP A 86 -4.71 -13.89 3.45
C TRP A 86 -4.82 -12.38 3.55
N TYR A 87 -3.79 -11.68 3.09
CA TYR A 87 -3.73 -10.21 3.11
C TYR A 87 -3.58 -9.69 1.68
N SER A 88 -4.32 -8.63 1.38
CA SER A 88 -4.06 -7.78 0.23
C SER A 88 -3.59 -6.43 0.74
N PHE A 89 -2.64 -5.82 0.04
CA PHE A 89 -2.08 -4.52 0.39
C PHE A 89 -2.27 -3.55 -0.76
N ARG A 90 -2.52 -2.29 -0.43
CA ARG A 90 -2.55 -1.21 -1.42
C ARG A 90 -1.81 0.00 -0.88
N VAL A 91 -1.20 0.76 -1.77
CA VAL A 91 -0.35 1.91 -1.43
C VAL A 91 -0.79 3.12 -2.22
N ALA A 92 -0.89 4.27 -1.57
CA ALA A 92 -1.07 5.57 -2.22
C ALA A 92 0.09 6.49 -1.85
N ALA A 93 0.56 7.30 -2.80
CA ALA A 93 1.53 8.34 -2.51
C ALA A 93 0.82 9.59 -1.99
N VAL A 94 1.47 10.32 -1.11
CA VAL A 94 1.02 11.63 -0.64
C VAL A 94 2.07 12.66 -1.01
N THR A 95 1.64 13.74 -1.65
CA THR A 95 2.46 14.88 -2.04
C THR A 95 1.87 16.16 -1.46
N ARG A 96 2.52 17.30 -1.71
CA ARG A 96 1.97 18.62 -1.38
C ARG A 96 0.62 18.92 -2.04
N TYR A 97 0.28 18.19 -3.09
CA TYR A 97 -0.95 18.35 -3.86
C TYR A 97 -2.07 17.40 -3.41
N GLY A 98 -1.80 16.51 -2.45
CA GLY A 98 -2.76 15.53 -1.94
C GLY A 98 -2.30 14.08 -2.14
N ARG A 99 -3.26 13.15 -2.06
CA ARG A 99 -3.02 11.71 -2.09
C ARG A 99 -3.47 11.09 -3.41
N SER A 100 -2.62 10.26 -4.00
CA SER A 100 -2.89 9.54 -5.25
C SER A 100 -4.02 8.52 -5.08
N PRO A 101 -4.52 7.94 -6.19
CA PRO A 101 -5.27 6.70 -6.08
C PRO A 101 -4.40 5.64 -5.40
N PHE A 102 -5.05 4.67 -4.74
CA PHE A 102 -4.34 3.49 -4.30
C PHE A 102 -3.93 2.62 -5.50
N SER A 103 -2.79 1.96 -5.37
CA SER A 103 -2.34 0.92 -6.29
C SER A 103 -3.41 -0.14 -6.49
N GLN A 104 -3.50 -0.68 -7.70
CA GLN A 104 -4.29 -1.87 -7.94
C GLN A 104 -3.66 -3.07 -7.18
N PRO A 105 -4.47 -3.90 -6.51
CA PRO A 105 -3.99 -5.06 -5.76
C PRO A 105 -3.53 -6.21 -6.66
#